data_AF-A0A3S0JVC9-F1
#
_entry.id   AF-A0A3S0JVC9-F1
#
_cell.length_a   1.000
_cell.length_b   1.000
_cell.length_c   1.000
_cell.angle_alpha   90.00
_cell.angle_beta   90.00
_cell.angle_gamma   90.00
#
_symmetry.space_group_name_H-M   'P 1'
#
loop_
_entity.id
_entity.type
_entity.pdbx_description
1 polymer ?
#
loop_
_entity_poly.entity_id
_entity_poly.type
_entity_poly.pdbx_seq_one_letter_code
_entity_poly.pdbx_strand_id
1 'polypeptide(L)'
;MKHGFCLRILLVGVLLLAALPPAGARTAAGHVPDPVQAFILETVLADEAQAFHEGHPTYLVPASVSRTRTDAEVMADLRAEFNRFYQGQPKPRKEVAHMAILVSQTALLLPDRSACSTDRVRCHEAVMGVRTRDDEASLQATLRTFQDAGLDLTTLGGPAS
;
A
#
# COMPACT_ATOMS: atom_id res chain seq x y z
N MET A 1 80.26 14.32 -3.17
CA MET A 1 80.09 15.79 -3.09
C MET A 1 78.85 16.10 -2.28
N LYS A 2 79.01 16.84 -1.17
CA LYS A 2 77.91 17.44 -0.38
C LYS A 2 77.35 18.65 -1.16
N HIS A 3 76.04 18.91 -1.03
CA HIS A 3 75.28 20.18 -0.98
C HIS A 3 73.81 19.76 -1.24
N GLY A 4 72.77 20.06 -0.46
CA GLY A 4 72.56 21.11 0.53
C GLY A 4 71.23 21.79 0.21
N PHE A 5 70.33 21.81 1.19
CA PHE A 5 69.24 22.78 1.39
C PHE A 5 67.96 22.77 0.53
N CYS A 6 66.89 22.30 1.20
CA CYS A 6 65.66 23.04 1.55
C CYS A 6 64.64 23.53 0.49
N LEU A 7 63.39 23.34 0.93
CA LEU A 7 62.23 24.22 0.75
C LEU A 7 61.37 24.01 -0.50
N ARG A 8 60.21 23.34 -0.34
CA ARG A 8 58.93 24.03 -0.09
C ARG A 8 57.76 23.02 -0.15
N ILE A 9 57.04 22.99 0.96
CA ILE A 9 55.68 22.47 1.09
C ILE A 9 54.79 23.19 0.08
N LEU A 10 54.17 22.48 -0.86
CA LEU A 10 52.99 22.96 -1.58
C LEU A 10 51.99 21.80 -1.74
N LEU A 11 50.98 21.89 -0.88
CA LEU A 11 49.55 21.71 -1.21
C LEU A 11 49.14 20.37 -1.83
N VAL A 12 48.66 19.50 -0.94
CA VAL A 12 47.28 18.98 -0.93
C VAL A 12 46.69 18.85 -2.34
N GLY A 13 46.99 17.71 -2.97
CA GLY A 13 46.30 17.25 -4.16
C GLY A 13 44.82 17.10 -3.84
N VAL A 14 44.03 18.03 -4.40
CA VAL A 14 42.57 18.07 -4.38
C VAL A 14 42.04 16.76 -4.98
N LEU A 15 41.65 15.83 -4.12
CA LEU A 15 40.78 14.70 -4.49
C LEU A 15 39.38 15.25 -4.71
N LEU A 16 39.14 15.85 -5.88
CA LEU A 16 37.79 16.16 -6.36
C LEU A 16 37.16 14.85 -6.87
N LEU A 17 36.84 13.94 -5.95
CA LEU A 17 35.84 12.92 -6.19
C LEU A 17 34.51 13.67 -6.28
N ALA A 18 34.05 13.90 -7.50
CA ALA A 18 32.67 14.26 -7.76
C ALA A 18 31.79 13.11 -7.28
N ALA A 19 31.41 13.15 -6.00
CA ALA A 19 30.28 12.42 -5.47
C ALA A 19 29.04 13.02 -6.13
N LEU A 20 28.70 12.53 -7.33
CA LEU A 20 27.34 12.61 -7.82
C LEU A 20 26.49 11.88 -6.77
N PRO A 21 25.63 12.55 -5.99
CA PRO A 21 24.65 11.83 -5.20
C PRO A 21 23.87 10.96 -6.20
N PRO A 22 23.59 9.68 -5.90
CA PRO A 22 22.77 8.87 -6.78
C PRO A 22 21.50 9.65 -7.07
N ALA A 23 21.28 9.95 -8.36
CA ALA A 23 20.09 10.61 -8.84
C ALA A 23 18.89 9.91 -8.18
N GLY A 24 18.13 10.71 -7.42
CA GLY A 24 17.31 10.25 -6.31
C GLY A 24 16.64 8.90 -6.56
N ALA A 25 17.02 7.90 -5.77
CA ALA A 25 16.03 6.96 -5.32
C ALA A 25 14.97 7.82 -4.63
N ARG A 26 13.87 8.11 -5.33
CA ARG A 26 12.64 8.51 -4.66
C ARG A 26 12.45 7.42 -3.61
N THR A 27 12.72 7.72 -2.35
CA THR A 27 12.25 6.92 -1.24
C THR A 27 10.74 7.06 -1.32
N ALA A 28 10.13 6.21 -2.14
CA ALA A 28 8.70 6.13 -2.26
C ALA A 28 8.23 5.75 -0.85
N ALA A 29 7.55 6.67 -0.18
CA ALA A 29 7.30 6.61 1.25
C ALA A 29 6.25 5.55 1.63
N GLY A 30 5.73 4.82 0.63
CA GLY A 30 4.49 4.09 0.74
C GLY A 30 3.27 4.97 0.46
N HIS A 31 2.12 4.33 0.33
CA HIS A 31 0.82 4.98 0.24
C HIS A 31 0.24 5.11 1.63
N VAL A 32 -0.23 6.31 1.99
CA VAL A 32 -0.99 6.51 3.23
C VAL A 32 -2.46 6.64 2.85
N PRO A 33 -3.32 5.66 3.22
CA PRO A 33 -4.74 5.77 2.95
C PRO A 33 -5.33 7.02 3.59
N ASP A 34 -6.16 7.73 2.84
CA ASP A 34 -6.92 8.83 3.42
C ASP A 34 -7.96 8.31 4.44
N PRO A 35 -8.54 9.17 5.31
CA PRO A 35 -9.46 8.70 6.35
C PRO A 35 -10.66 7.91 5.82
N VAL A 36 -11.17 8.23 4.63
CA VAL A 36 -12.29 7.53 4.01
C VAL A 36 -11.83 6.17 3.49
N GLN A 37 -10.68 6.10 2.83
CA GLN A 37 -10.08 4.83 2.42
C GLN A 37 -9.83 3.91 3.62
N ALA A 38 -9.25 4.45 4.70
CA ALA A 38 -9.01 3.70 5.92
C ALA A 38 -10.32 3.18 6.55
N PHE A 39 -11.36 4.01 6.60
CA PHE A 39 -12.65 3.62 7.17
C PHE A 39 -13.35 2.54 6.34
N ILE A 40 -13.33 2.64 5.01
CA ILE A 40 -13.86 1.62 4.12
C ILE A 40 -13.09 0.32 4.29
N LEU A 41 -11.76 0.38 4.31
CA LEU A 41 -10.93 -0.80 4.54
C LEU A 41 -11.30 -1.48 5.86
N GLU A 42 -11.34 -0.74 6.96
CA GLU A 42 -11.71 -1.28 8.28
C GLU A 42 -13.12 -1.90 8.29
N THR A 43 -14.06 -1.35 7.53
CA THR A 43 -15.39 -1.93 7.35
C THR A 43 -15.32 -3.27 6.63
N VAL A 44 -14.59 -3.33 5.50
CA VAL A 44 -14.36 -4.58 4.74
C VAL A 44 -13.66 -5.64 5.59
N LEU A 45 -12.63 -5.26 6.34
CA LEU A 45 -11.90 -6.20 7.19
C LEU A 45 -12.82 -6.77 8.29
N ALA A 46 -13.66 -5.94 8.89
CA ALA A 46 -14.61 -6.38 9.90
C ALA A 46 -15.65 -7.35 9.33
N ASP A 47 -16.15 -7.07 8.13
CA ASP A 47 -17.09 -7.95 7.43
C ASP A 47 -16.43 -9.30 7.06
N GLU A 48 -15.17 -9.29 6.63
CA GLU A 48 -14.38 -10.51 6.34
C GLU A 48 -14.09 -11.34 7.59
N ALA A 49 -13.74 -10.70 8.70
CA ALA A 49 -13.52 -11.38 9.98
C ALA A 49 -14.81 -12.02 10.51
N GLN A 50 -15.93 -11.30 10.41
CA GLN A 50 -17.25 -11.82 10.79
C GLN A 50 -17.66 -12.99 9.88
N ALA A 51 -17.53 -12.86 8.57
CA ALA A 51 -17.83 -13.94 7.62
C ALA A 51 -16.96 -15.17 7.88
N PHE A 52 -15.68 -14.99 8.19
CA PHE A 52 -14.79 -16.08 8.58
C PHE A 52 -15.28 -16.80 9.85
N HIS A 53 -15.67 -16.05 10.88
CA HIS A 53 -16.18 -16.58 12.13
C HIS A 53 -17.46 -17.40 11.94
N GLU A 54 -18.37 -16.91 11.10
CA GLU A 54 -19.63 -17.56 10.74
C GLU A 54 -19.43 -18.78 9.81
N GLY A 55 -18.19 -19.01 9.34
CA GLY A 55 -17.84 -20.12 8.46
C GLY A 55 -18.22 -19.89 6.99
N HIS A 56 -18.45 -18.64 6.61
CA HIS A 56 -18.69 -18.25 5.22
C HIS A 56 -17.39 -18.13 4.42
N PRO A 57 -17.44 -18.32 3.09
CA PRO A 57 -16.30 -18.03 2.23
C PRO A 57 -15.86 -16.57 2.36
N THR A 58 -14.55 -16.34 2.41
CA THR A 58 -13.91 -15.03 2.55
C THR A 58 -12.98 -14.78 1.37
N TYR A 59 -12.84 -13.51 0.98
CA TYR A 59 -11.92 -13.14 -0.09
C TYR A 59 -10.50 -12.94 0.45
N LEU A 60 -10.37 -12.35 1.64
CA LEU A 60 -9.08 -11.96 2.21
C LEU A 60 -8.47 -13.02 3.11
N VAL A 61 -9.28 -13.75 3.87
CA VAL A 61 -8.79 -14.75 4.83
C VAL A 61 -8.47 -16.07 4.11
N PRO A 62 -7.20 -16.54 4.11
CA PRO A 62 -6.84 -17.78 3.44
C PRO A 62 -7.55 -18.99 4.05
N ALA A 63 -7.96 -19.95 3.21
CA ALA A 63 -8.63 -21.18 3.65
C ALA A 63 -7.78 -22.05 4.62
N SER A 64 -6.46 -21.83 4.69
CA SER A 64 -5.55 -22.51 5.62
C SER A 64 -5.61 -21.97 7.05
N VAL A 65 -6.27 -20.84 7.28
CA VAL A 65 -6.38 -20.24 8.62
C VAL A 65 -7.33 -21.07 9.49
N SER A 66 -6.90 -21.36 10.72
CA SER A 66 -7.71 -22.11 11.69
C SER A 66 -8.99 -21.36 12.08
N ARG A 67 -10.13 -22.06 12.07
CA ARG A 67 -11.42 -21.51 12.52
C ARG A 67 -11.51 -21.29 14.04
N THR A 68 -10.50 -21.69 14.80
CA THR A 68 -10.43 -21.43 16.24
C THR A 68 -9.94 -20.02 16.55
N ARG A 69 -9.53 -19.25 15.54
CA ARG A 69 -9.03 -17.88 15.69
C ARG A 69 -10.17 -16.93 15.97
N THR A 70 -9.89 -15.92 16.78
CA THR A 70 -10.82 -14.84 17.09
C THR A 70 -10.82 -13.79 15.98
N ASP A 71 -11.92 -13.04 15.86
CA ASP A 71 -12.04 -11.94 14.89
C ASP A 71 -10.92 -10.92 15.07
N ALA A 72 -10.52 -10.64 16.31
CA ALA A 72 -9.43 -9.71 16.61
C ALA A 72 -8.08 -10.19 16.05
N GLU A 73 -7.78 -11.49 16.12
CA GLU A 73 -6.56 -12.06 15.55
C GLU A 73 -6.58 -12.01 14.02
N VAL A 74 -7.72 -12.36 13.41
CA VAL A 74 -7.90 -12.29 11.95
C VAL A 74 -7.75 -10.86 11.46
N MET A 75 -8.41 -9.90 12.12
CA MET A 75 -8.29 -8.47 11.83
C MET A 75 -6.85 -7.97 11.94
N ALA A 76 -6.12 -8.37 12.99
CA ALA A 76 -4.74 -7.96 13.20
C ALA A 76 -3.82 -8.46 12.07
N ASP A 77 -3.97 -9.71 11.64
CA ASP A 77 -3.21 -10.29 10.54
C ASP A 77 -3.52 -9.58 9.22
N LEU A 78 -4.80 -9.34 8.92
CA LEU A 78 -5.21 -8.61 7.71
C LEU A 78 -4.66 -7.18 7.72
N ARG A 79 -4.80 -6.43 8.82
CA ARG A 79 -4.22 -5.08 8.94
C ARG A 79 -2.71 -5.10 8.72
N ALA A 80 -2.00 -6.10 9.26
CA ALA A 80 -0.57 -6.25 9.05
C ALA A 80 -0.23 -6.48 7.57
N GLU A 81 -1.03 -7.27 6.85
CA GLU A 81 -0.87 -7.47 5.40
C GLU A 81 -1.06 -6.19 4.60
N PHE A 82 -2.13 -5.43 4.84
CA PHE A 82 -2.36 -4.15 4.19
C PHE A 82 -1.28 -3.13 4.53
N ASN A 83 -0.83 -3.07 5.79
CA ASN A 83 0.28 -2.20 6.19
C ASN A 83 1.58 -2.52 5.43
N ARG A 84 1.92 -3.81 5.26
CA ARG A 84 3.08 -4.19 4.43
C ARG A 84 2.90 -3.75 2.98
N PHE A 85 1.72 -3.97 2.41
CA PHE A 85 1.41 -3.53 1.05
C PHE A 85 1.57 -2.00 0.91
N TYR A 86 0.94 -1.22 1.80
CA TYR A 86 0.99 0.23 1.77
C TYR A 86 2.37 0.81 2.05
N GLN A 87 3.25 0.09 2.77
CA GLN A 87 4.67 0.45 2.91
C GLN A 87 5.51 0.18 1.65
N GLY A 88 4.92 -0.37 0.58
CA GLY A 88 5.63 -0.74 -0.64
C GLY A 88 6.49 -1.99 -0.50
N GLN A 89 6.18 -2.88 0.46
CA GLN A 89 6.91 -4.14 0.57
C GLN A 89 6.66 -5.01 -0.67
N PRO A 90 7.69 -5.69 -1.19
CA PRO A 90 7.58 -6.44 -2.44
C PRO A 90 6.73 -7.71 -2.27
N LYS A 91 6.21 -8.20 -3.39
CA LYS A 91 5.42 -9.45 -3.52
C LYS A 91 4.21 -9.50 -2.57
N PRO A 92 3.33 -8.49 -2.58
CA PRO A 92 2.10 -8.56 -1.80
C PRO A 92 1.21 -9.70 -2.31
N ARG A 93 0.37 -10.25 -1.43
CA ARG A 93 -0.68 -11.17 -1.86
C ARG A 93 -1.59 -10.49 -2.89
N LYS A 94 -2.00 -11.26 -3.90
CA LYS A 94 -2.87 -10.74 -4.98
C LYS A 94 -4.19 -10.20 -4.43
N GLU A 95 -4.78 -10.87 -3.45
CA GLU A 95 -6.07 -10.46 -2.85
C GLU A 95 -5.94 -9.13 -2.09
N VAL A 96 -4.82 -8.92 -1.39
CA VAL A 96 -4.54 -7.68 -0.65
C VAL A 96 -4.37 -6.51 -1.62
N ALA A 97 -3.55 -6.67 -2.66
CA ALA A 97 -3.33 -5.64 -3.67
C ALA A 97 -4.64 -5.30 -4.42
N HIS A 98 -5.41 -6.32 -4.80
CA HIS A 98 -6.69 -6.13 -5.48
C HIS A 98 -7.70 -5.41 -4.58
N MET A 99 -7.83 -5.81 -3.32
CA MET A 99 -8.75 -5.15 -2.40
C MET A 99 -8.33 -3.71 -2.09
N ALA A 100 -7.03 -3.43 -1.96
CA ALA A 100 -6.56 -2.06 -1.75
C ALA A 100 -6.91 -1.14 -2.93
N ILE A 101 -6.86 -1.67 -4.16
CA ILE A 101 -7.33 -0.95 -5.37
C ILE A 101 -8.84 -0.71 -5.29
N LEU A 102 -9.63 -1.75 -5.00
CA LEU A 102 -11.09 -1.64 -4.88
C LEU A 102 -11.52 -0.62 -3.82
N VAL A 103 -10.88 -0.62 -2.65
CA VAL A 103 -11.12 0.37 -1.59
C VAL A 103 -10.80 1.78 -2.08
N SER A 104 -9.68 1.96 -2.78
CA SER A 104 -9.26 3.27 -3.27
C SER A 104 -10.17 3.81 -4.38
N GLN A 105 -10.57 2.96 -5.33
CA GLN A 105 -11.56 3.30 -6.35
C GLN A 105 -12.92 3.62 -5.72
N THR A 106 -13.36 2.81 -4.77
CA THR A 106 -14.61 3.06 -4.05
C THR A 106 -14.58 4.42 -3.36
N ALA A 107 -13.51 4.73 -2.63
CA ALA A 107 -13.33 6.03 -1.97
C ALA A 107 -13.32 7.21 -2.95
N LEU A 108 -12.72 7.03 -4.13
CA LEU A 108 -12.67 8.03 -5.19
C LEU A 108 -14.06 8.31 -5.80
N LEU A 109 -14.87 7.26 -5.95
CA LEU A 109 -16.18 7.31 -6.61
C LEU A 109 -17.36 7.52 -5.64
N LEU A 110 -17.11 7.54 -4.33
CA LEU A 110 -18.15 7.78 -3.32
C LEU A 110 -18.78 9.17 -3.51
N PRO A 111 -20.11 9.26 -3.78
CA PRO A 111 -20.77 10.55 -3.95
C PRO A 111 -20.79 11.37 -2.65
N ASP A 112 -21.04 10.70 -1.52
CA ASP A 112 -20.99 11.29 -0.18
C ASP A 112 -19.86 10.66 0.62
N ARG A 113 -18.67 11.27 0.55
CA ARG A 113 -17.51 10.82 1.34
C ARG A 113 -17.73 10.91 2.86
N SER A 114 -18.67 11.75 3.32
CA SER A 114 -18.97 11.88 4.75
C SER A 114 -19.75 10.69 5.30
N ALA A 115 -20.40 9.91 4.44
CA ALA A 115 -21.06 8.65 4.81
C ALA A 115 -20.08 7.64 5.45
N CYS A 116 -18.80 7.72 5.06
CA CYS A 116 -17.72 6.87 5.57
C CYS A 116 -16.78 7.62 6.53
N SER A 117 -17.34 8.43 7.42
CA SER A 117 -16.56 9.18 8.43
C SER A 117 -16.60 8.56 9.83
N THR A 118 -17.76 8.10 10.29
CA THR A 118 -17.93 7.56 11.66
C THR A 118 -18.94 6.42 11.78
N ASP A 119 -19.81 6.21 10.79
CA ASP A 119 -20.90 5.25 10.87
C ASP A 119 -20.66 4.10 9.87
N ARG A 120 -20.44 2.90 10.42
CA ARG A 120 -20.14 1.71 9.62
C ARG A 120 -21.31 1.26 8.77
N VAL A 121 -22.53 1.34 9.31
CA VAL A 121 -23.75 0.92 8.59
C VAL A 121 -23.99 1.85 7.42
N ARG A 122 -23.93 3.17 7.68
CA ARG A 122 -24.08 4.18 6.63
C ARG A 122 -22.97 4.10 5.57
N CYS A 123 -21.73 3.82 5.98
CA CYS A 123 -20.65 3.63 5.03
C CYS A 123 -20.87 2.40 4.15
N HIS A 124 -21.25 1.27 4.74
CA HIS A 124 -21.56 0.05 3.99
C HIS A 124 -22.65 0.31 2.95
N GLU A 125 -23.77 0.94 3.35
CA GLU A 125 -24.85 1.31 2.43
C GLU A 125 -24.37 2.22 1.28
N ALA A 126 -23.52 3.21 1.59
CA ALA A 126 -22.97 4.11 0.57
C ALA A 126 -22.04 3.40 -0.41
N VAL A 127 -21.19 2.49 0.09
CA VAL A 127 -20.26 1.70 -0.72
C VAL A 127 -21.00 0.74 -1.65
N MET A 128 -22.10 0.12 -1.20
CA MET A 128 -22.91 -0.78 -2.02
C MET A 128 -23.51 -0.12 -3.27
N GLY A 129 -23.66 1.20 -3.26
CA GLY A 129 -24.10 1.99 -4.42
C GLY A 129 -23.00 2.30 -5.44
N VAL A 130 -21.72 2.09 -5.10
CA VAL A 130 -20.58 2.47 -5.96
C VAL A 130 -20.32 1.38 -7.00
N ARG A 131 -20.14 1.79 -8.27
CA ARG A 131 -19.80 0.91 -9.38
C ARG A 131 -18.37 1.17 -9.83
N THR A 132 -17.44 0.33 -9.38
CA THR A 132 -16.01 0.44 -9.76
C THR A 132 -15.68 -0.26 -11.07
N ARG A 133 -16.45 -1.29 -11.45
CA ARG A 133 -16.16 -2.18 -12.59
C ARG A 133 -16.09 -1.46 -13.93
N ASP A 134 -16.91 -0.44 -14.13
CA ASP A 134 -17.08 0.22 -15.42
C ASP A 134 -16.29 1.54 -15.52
N ASP A 135 -15.54 1.90 -14.47
CA ASP A 135 -14.80 3.16 -14.38
C ASP A 135 -13.29 2.93 -14.53
N GLU A 136 -12.85 2.73 -15.78
CA GLU A 136 -11.44 2.57 -16.14
C GLU A 136 -10.59 3.78 -15.74
N ALA A 137 -11.16 4.99 -15.76
CA ALA A 137 -10.45 6.21 -15.39
C ALA A 137 -10.05 6.18 -13.91
N SER A 138 -10.96 5.73 -13.02
CA SER A 138 -10.72 5.55 -11.60
C SER A 138 -9.65 4.48 -11.34
N LEU A 139 -9.66 3.40 -12.13
CA LEU A 139 -8.66 2.33 -12.03
C LEU A 139 -7.27 2.87 -12.37
N GLN A 140 -7.14 3.52 -13.54
CA GLN A 140 -5.86 4.09 -13.99
C GLN A 140 -5.34 5.16 -13.02
N ALA A 141 -6.22 6.01 -12.47
CA ALA A 141 -5.86 7.00 -11.46
C ALA A 141 -5.33 6.34 -10.17
N THR A 142 -5.98 5.26 -9.73
CA THR A 142 -5.58 4.49 -8.54
C THR A 142 -4.23 3.80 -8.76
N LEU A 143 -4.06 3.10 -9.89
CA LEU A 143 -2.81 2.41 -10.24
C LEU A 143 -1.64 3.39 -10.33
N ARG A 144 -1.84 4.55 -10.96
CA ARG A 144 -0.81 5.60 -11.02
C ARG A 144 -0.44 6.10 -9.62
N THR A 145 -1.44 6.39 -8.78
CA THR A 145 -1.20 6.82 -7.39
C THR A 145 -0.36 5.80 -6.62
N PHE A 146 -0.69 4.51 -6.75
CA PHE A 146 0.03 3.43 -6.09
C PHE A 146 1.45 3.25 -6.65
N GLN A 147 1.64 3.36 -7.96
CA GLN A 147 2.96 3.30 -8.60
C GLN A 147 3.85 4.47 -8.18
N ASP A 148 3.30 5.69 -8.16
CA ASP A 148 4.01 6.90 -7.71
C ASP A 148 4.39 6.82 -6.23
N ALA A 149 3.56 6.13 -5.42
CA ALA A 149 3.84 5.81 -4.01
C ALA A 149 4.79 4.61 -3.84
N GLY A 150 5.22 3.96 -4.91
CA GLY A 150 6.18 2.84 -4.91
C GLY A 150 5.60 1.51 -4.47
N LEU A 151 4.29 1.31 -4.58
CA LEU A 151 3.68 0.02 -4.26
C LEU A 151 4.00 -1.02 -5.34
N ASP A 152 4.28 -2.25 -4.91
CA ASP A 152 4.50 -3.38 -5.83
C ASP A 152 3.16 -3.91 -6.35
N LEU A 153 2.89 -3.67 -7.63
CA LEU A 153 1.67 -4.12 -8.31
C LEU A 153 1.91 -5.34 -9.22
N THR A 154 3.11 -5.92 -9.20
CA THR A 154 3.50 -6.99 -10.14
C THR A 154 2.66 -8.26 -9.97
N THR A 155 2.08 -8.48 -8.79
CA THR A 155 1.24 -9.64 -8.48
C THR A 155 -0.14 -9.59 -9.14
N LEU A 156 -0.53 -8.44 -9.69
CA LEU A 156 -1.77 -8.25 -10.45
C LEU A 156 -1.64 -8.68 -11.92
N GLY A 157 -0.41 -8.75 -12.46
CA GLY A 157 -0.13 -9.05 -13.87
C GLY A 157 -0.13 -10.54 -14.24
N GLY A 158 -0.44 -11.44 -13.30
CA GLY A 158 -0.58 -12.86 -13.57
C GLY A 158 -1.96 -13.21 -14.16
N PRO A 159 -2.08 -14.27 -14.97
CA PRO A 159 -3.38 -14.73 -15.45
C PRO A 159 -4.34 -14.92 -14.27
N ALA A 160 -5.59 -14.51 -14.43
CA ALA A 160 -6.65 -14.84 -13.49
C ALA A 160 -6.70 -16.37 -13.38
N SER A 161 -6.37 -16.90 -12.19
CA SER A 161 -6.55 -18.32 -11.87
C SER A 161 -8.00 -18.58 -11.54
#